data_AF-A0A9E2ZB24-F1
#
_entry.id   AF-A0A9E2ZB24-F1
#
_cell.length_a   1.000
_cell.length_b   1.000
_cell.length_c   1.000
_cell.angle_alpha   90.00
_cell.angle_beta   90.00
_cell.angle_gamma   90.00
#
_symmetry.space_group_name_H-M   'P 1'
#
loop_
_entity.id
_entity.type
_entity.pdbx_description
1 polymer ?
#
loop_
_entity_poly.entity_id
_entity_poly.type
_entity_poly.pdbx_seq_one_letter_code
_entity_poly.pdbx_strand_id
1 'polypeptide(L)'
;MMSLDSWRQTARRLLALLRRSPVTVGLVAALWLVAIATGSLLSGPTDSLMAQVAVGPPTLAAGRWWTLLTALFWCQGLLSYLTTTVLLLVVGVPAERLLGRRRSALVLLTSQVAGGLVAVGLVALGASVIGSSWNDDPTAFTVVGPSAALTGLGFALTFRLSALWRRRLRLLLGTGVVVMLLYSGTLQDLFRVVDGVVGLVVGLIVLGRATRGSTSAPSRSEAKVLVALAVAATAMGPIITTLLSRQGLAPLGVLQTLLTSSDGDPGDIQDLCTNNPDPAQLAQCRLAQARTLGTGIGSAITSIGLSLVLLAAAEGLRRGRRFAWWLALAFNLALSIGSTLLAGIAMLWLSGGDTADSWLLVFLIPPALVPIAVVGLLAATRKVFTVSAPRRTYRRLGLMLIVSLAATSTVYVLGGYLDRAHFDPVPALGDLLADLPNRFLPPGYTSLLTGFDVSPVFLPTGGLAMVVWEFSGAVFWVILLVGLVVSFWRARLVDDKDA
;
A
#
# COMPACT_ATOMS: atom_id res chain seq x y z
N MET A 1 10.72 24.72 23.31
CA MET A 1 9.36 25.21 23.68
C MET A 1 9.09 26.49 22.91
N MET A 2 8.11 26.50 22.01
CA MET A 2 7.71 27.70 21.24
C MET A 2 6.99 28.70 22.14
N SER A 3 7.35 29.99 22.10
CA SER A 3 6.75 31.04 22.94
C SER A 3 5.29 31.32 22.56
N LEU A 4 4.47 31.78 23.53
CA LEU A 4 3.06 32.13 23.32
C LEU A 4 2.82 33.15 22.18
N ASP A 5 3.78 34.04 21.93
CA ASP A 5 3.73 35.00 20.83
C ASP A 5 3.92 34.36 19.45
N SER A 6 4.77 33.33 19.36
CA SER A 6 4.95 32.55 18.14
C SER A 6 3.66 31.79 17.77
N TRP A 7 2.90 31.32 18.76
CA TRP A 7 1.58 30.71 18.56
C TRP A 7 0.55 31.72 18.05
N ARG A 8 0.47 32.91 18.66
CA ARG A 8 -0.46 33.97 18.24
C ARG A 8 -0.16 34.48 16.83
N GLN A 9 1.12 34.58 16.45
CA GLN A 9 1.52 34.97 15.10
C GLN A 9 1.20 33.87 14.08
N THR A 10 1.47 32.61 14.41
CA THR A 10 1.16 31.47 13.53
C THR A 10 -0.34 31.32 13.33
N ALA A 11 -1.14 31.45 14.40
CA ALA A 11 -2.59 31.43 14.34
C ALA A 11 -3.16 32.56 13.47
N ARG A 12 -2.66 33.80 13.62
CA ARG A 12 -3.07 34.94 12.77
C ARG A 12 -2.75 34.71 11.30
N ARG A 13 -1.57 34.15 11.00
CA ARG A 13 -1.21 33.77 9.62
C ARG A 13 -2.18 32.72 9.10
N LEU A 14 -2.41 31.62 9.83
CA LEU A 14 -3.36 30.55 9.44
C LEU A 14 -4.78 31.08 9.24
N LEU A 15 -5.28 31.98 10.09
CA LEU A 15 -6.59 32.60 9.94
C LEU A 15 -6.67 33.48 8.69
N ALA A 16 -5.65 34.32 8.43
CA ALA A 16 -5.58 35.11 7.20
C ALA A 16 -5.50 34.23 5.95
N LEU A 17 -4.80 33.10 6.08
CA LEU A 17 -4.66 32.08 5.05
C LEU A 17 -6.01 31.43 4.71
N LEU A 18 -6.83 31.11 5.72
CA LEU A 18 -8.17 30.54 5.56
C LEU A 18 -9.17 31.55 4.99
N ARG A 19 -9.15 32.81 5.46
CA ARG A 19 -10.02 33.88 4.95
C ARG A 19 -9.84 34.17 3.46
N ARG A 20 -8.68 33.82 2.89
CA ARG A 20 -8.38 33.98 1.46
C ARG A 20 -8.74 32.76 0.61
N SER A 21 -9.33 31.72 1.20
CA SER A 21 -9.69 30.46 0.53
C SER A 21 -11.17 30.11 0.74
N PRO A 22 -12.10 30.94 0.22
CA PRO A 22 -13.53 30.79 0.48
C PRO A 22 -14.13 29.49 -0.05
N VAL A 23 -13.61 28.91 -1.15
CA VAL A 23 -14.15 27.65 -1.70
C VAL A 23 -13.83 26.48 -0.78
N THR A 24 -12.60 26.42 -0.29
CA THR A 24 -12.10 25.37 0.60
C THR A 24 -12.80 25.47 1.95
N VAL A 25 -12.83 26.66 2.54
CA VAL A 25 -13.51 26.86 3.84
C VAL A 25 -15.01 26.61 3.71
N GLY A 26 -15.63 27.05 2.61
CA GLY A 26 -17.04 26.78 2.33
C GLY A 26 -17.35 25.30 2.20
N LEU A 27 -16.52 24.53 1.49
CA LEU A 27 -16.70 23.09 1.33
C LEU A 27 -16.45 22.32 2.64
N VAL A 28 -15.44 22.71 3.42
CA VAL A 28 -15.23 22.16 4.78
C VAL A 28 -16.47 22.44 5.64
N ALA A 29 -16.93 23.69 5.70
CA ALA A 29 -18.12 24.04 6.47
C ALA A 29 -19.35 23.24 6.01
N ALA A 30 -19.57 23.12 4.69
CA ALA A 30 -20.66 22.33 4.13
C ALA A 30 -20.59 20.86 4.55
N LEU A 31 -19.42 20.21 4.46
CA LEU A 31 -19.24 18.82 4.89
C LEU A 31 -19.66 18.62 6.36
N TRP A 32 -19.16 19.46 7.26
CA TRP A 32 -19.44 19.31 8.69
C TRP A 32 -20.90 19.65 9.02
N LEU A 33 -21.46 20.70 8.41
CA LEU A 33 -22.86 21.07 8.63
C LEU A 33 -23.83 20.02 8.10
N VAL A 34 -23.58 19.47 6.90
CA VAL A 34 -24.39 18.40 6.32
C VAL A 34 -24.27 17.13 7.16
N ALA A 35 -23.06 16.77 7.62
CA ALA A 35 -22.85 15.61 8.48
C ALA A 35 -23.63 15.71 9.80
N ILE A 36 -23.63 16.88 10.43
CA ILE A 36 -24.38 17.14 11.66
C ILE A 36 -25.89 17.10 11.40
N ALA A 37 -26.36 17.81 10.36
CA ALA A 37 -27.78 17.89 10.04
C ALA A 37 -28.40 16.54 9.65
N THR A 38 -27.60 15.64 9.06
CA THR A 38 -28.05 14.31 8.64
C THR A 38 -27.69 13.19 9.61
N GLY A 39 -27.11 13.50 10.76
CA GLY A 39 -26.65 12.49 11.74
C GLY A 39 -25.52 11.57 11.23
N SER A 40 -24.85 11.94 10.14
CA SER A 40 -23.87 11.11 9.43
C SER A 40 -22.43 11.24 9.96
N LEU A 41 -22.23 11.88 11.12
CA LEU A 41 -20.90 12.29 11.58
C LEU A 41 -20.00 11.12 11.99
N LEU A 42 -20.54 10.16 12.75
CA LEU A 42 -19.77 9.06 13.34
C LEU A 42 -19.61 7.90 12.36
N SER A 43 -20.74 7.34 11.92
CA SER A 43 -20.84 6.13 11.10
C SER A 43 -21.05 6.39 9.61
N GLY A 44 -21.13 7.65 9.18
CA GLY A 44 -21.51 7.99 7.81
C GLY A 44 -23.03 7.99 7.58
N PRO A 45 -23.47 8.18 6.32
CA PRO A 45 -24.88 8.24 5.97
C PRO A 45 -25.53 6.85 6.06
N THR A 46 -26.81 6.79 6.45
CA THR A 46 -27.58 5.54 6.47
C THR A 46 -27.72 4.96 5.06
N ASP A 47 -27.97 3.66 4.91
CA ASP A 47 -28.09 3.00 3.60
C ASP A 47 -29.16 3.64 2.70
N SER A 48 -30.29 4.05 3.30
CA SER A 48 -31.38 4.76 2.62
C SER A 48 -30.95 6.13 2.08
N LEU A 49 -30.10 6.84 2.82
CA LEU A 49 -29.53 8.12 2.39
C LEU A 49 -28.43 7.89 1.36
N MET A 50 -27.60 6.86 1.55
CA MET A 50 -26.55 6.46 0.61
C MET A 50 -27.11 6.17 -0.78
N ALA A 51 -28.25 5.46 -0.85
CA ALA A 51 -28.93 5.20 -2.12
C ALA A 51 -29.33 6.47 -2.89
N GLN A 52 -29.49 7.61 -2.21
CA GLN A 52 -29.92 8.88 -2.79
C GLN A 52 -28.79 9.88 -3.07
N VAL A 53 -27.69 9.81 -2.30
CA VAL A 53 -26.61 10.81 -2.38
C VAL A 53 -25.30 10.28 -2.97
N ALA A 54 -25.10 8.96 -2.96
CA ALA A 54 -23.87 8.34 -3.46
C ALA A 54 -23.87 8.19 -4.97
N VAL A 55 -22.70 8.40 -5.56
CA VAL A 55 -22.49 8.17 -6.98
C VAL A 55 -22.02 6.73 -7.21
N GLY A 56 -22.64 6.04 -8.17
CA GLY A 56 -22.28 4.69 -8.55
C GLY A 56 -23.10 4.21 -9.76
N PRO A 57 -22.73 3.05 -10.35
CA PRO A 57 -23.54 2.41 -11.39
C PRO A 57 -25.03 2.27 -11.03
N PRO A 58 -25.43 1.77 -9.83
CA PRO A 58 -26.84 1.55 -9.55
C PRO A 58 -27.63 2.87 -9.40
N THR A 59 -27.01 3.93 -8.86
CA THR A 59 -27.70 5.21 -8.67
C THR A 59 -27.86 5.99 -9.97
N LEU A 60 -26.86 5.94 -10.86
CA LEU A 60 -26.95 6.56 -12.18
C LEU A 60 -27.88 5.79 -13.12
N ALA A 61 -27.89 4.46 -13.08
CA ALA A 61 -28.85 3.63 -13.81
C ALA A 61 -30.29 3.94 -13.39
N ALA A 62 -30.51 4.26 -12.10
CA ALA A 62 -31.80 4.71 -11.58
C ALA A 62 -32.15 6.18 -11.89
N GLY A 63 -31.39 6.85 -12.78
CA GLY A 63 -31.65 8.23 -13.19
C GLY A 63 -31.26 9.30 -12.17
N ARG A 64 -30.52 8.95 -11.11
CA ARG A 64 -30.14 9.88 -10.03
C ARG A 64 -28.88 10.67 -10.36
N TRP A 65 -28.90 11.43 -11.46
CA TRP A 65 -27.75 12.19 -11.96
C TRP A 65 -27.23 13.26 -11.00
N TRP A 66 -28.07 13.75 -10.08
CA TRP A 66 -27.64 14.71 -9.05
C TRP A 66 -26.56 14.14 -8.12
N THR A 67 -26.49 12.81 -7.96
CA THR A 67 -25.50 12.11 -7.13
C THR A 67 -24.06 12.43 -7.52
N LEU A 68 -23.81 12.72 -8.80
CA LEU A 68 -22.49 13.15 -9.29
C LEU A 68 -21.99 14.38 -8.53
N LEU A 69 -22.89 15.33 -8.23
CA LEU A 69 -22.53 16.55 -7.51
C LEU A 69 -22.74 16.40 -6.00
N THR A 70 -23.87 15.84 -5.57
CA THR A 70 -24.23 15.79 -4.14
C THR A 70 -23.29 14.90 -3.34
N ALA A 71 -22.68 13.87 -3.95
CA ALA A 71 -21.70 13.00 -3.30
C ALA A 71 -20.52 13.77 -2.68
N LEU A 72 -20.22 15.00 -3.13
CA LEU A 72 -19.19 15.87 -2.54
C LEU A 72 -19.41 16.21 -1.07
N PHE A 73 -20.66 16.17 -0.58
CA PHE A 73 -21.04 16.73 0.73
C PHE A 73 -21.16 15.68 1.85
N TRP A 74 -20.86 14.41 1.59
CA TRP A 74 -20.87 13.34 2.60
C TRP A 74 -19.52 12.61 2.65
N CYS A 75 -19.22 11.98 3.78
CA CYS A 75 -18.08 11.07 3.96
C CYS A 75 -18.54 9.83 4.72
N GLN A 76 -17.79 8.73 4.61
CA GLN A 76 -18.14 7.41 5.19
C GLN A 76 -18.05 7.32 6.74
N GLY A 77 -17.70 8.40 7.44
CA GLY A 77 -17.56 8.40 8.90
C GLY A 77 -16.55 9.42 9.41
N LEU A 78 -16.38 9.50 10.73
CA LEU A 78 -15.62 10.58 11.38
C LEU A 78 -14.17 10.67 10.88
N LEU A 79 -13.48 9.54 10.78
CA LEU A 79 -12.10 9.52 10.28
C LEU A 79 -12.02 10.03 8.83
N SER A 80 -13.01 9.70 8.00
CA SER A 80 -13.10 10.18 6.62
C SER A 80 -13.36 11.69 6.56
N TYR A 81 -14.18 12.25 7.46
CA TYR A 81 -14.38 13.71 7.57
C TYR A 81 -13.10 14.44 8.02
N LEU A 82 -12.40 13.90 9.02
CA LEU A 82 -11.15 14.47 9.52
C LEU A 82 -10.06 14.45 8.45
N THR A 83 -9.83 13.30 7.81
CA THR A 83 -8.83 13.14 6.74
C THR A 83 -9.16 13.99 5.52
N THR A 84 -10.43 14.06 5.11
CA THR A 84 -10.88 14.93 4.02
C THR A 84 -10.71 16.40 4.36
N THR A 85 -10.96 16.81 5.60
CA THR A 85 -10.71 18.20 6.04
C THR A 85 -9.23 18.55 5.91
N VAL A 86 -8.34 17.68 6.36
CA VAL A 86 -6.89 17.88 6.19
C VAL A 86 -6.52 17.95 4.71
N LEU A 87 -7.05 17.05 3.88
CA LEU A 87 -6.79 17.03 2.44
C LEU A 87 -7.28 18.32 1.75
N LEU A 88 -8.48 18.80 2.11
CA LEU A 88 -9.02 20.08 1.64
C LEU A 88 -8.11 21.24 2.01
N LEU A 89 -7.61 21.29 3.25
CA LEU A 89 -6.71 22.35 3.68
C LEU A 89 -5.34 22.27 2.99
N VAL A 90 -4.79 21.07 2.81
CA VAL A 90 -3.47 20.86 2.20
C VAL A 90 -3.48 21.10 0.69
N VAL A 91 -4.56 20.76 -0.01
CA VAL A 91 -4.65 20.88 -1.48
C VAL A 91 -5.46 22.11 -1.90
N GLY A 92 -6.63 22.31 -1.30
CA GLY A 92 -7.57 23.38 -1.65
C GLY A 92 -7.02 24.78 -1.34
N VAL A 93 -6.40 24.99 -0.18
CA VAL A 93 -5.85 26.31 0.17
C VAL A 93 -4.73 26.73 -0.79
N PRO A 94 -3.71 25.90 -1.10
CA PRO A 94 -2.72 26.24 -2.12
C PRO A 94 -3.32 26.38 -3.52
N ALA A 95 -4.30 25.55 -3.89
CA ALA A 95 -4.98 25.64 -5.18
C ALA A 95 -5.68 26.99 -5.36
N GLU A 96 -6.47 27.44 -4.38
CA GLU A 96 -7.14 28.72 -4.45
C GLU A 96 -6.18 29.91 -4.54
N ARG A 97 -4.98 29.81 -3.96
CA ARG A 97 -3.97 30.86 -4.06
C ARG A 97 -3.26 30.89 -5.40
N LEU A 98 -2.91 29.72 -5.93
CA LEU A 98 -2.07 29.61 -7.13
C LEU A 98 -2.91 29.65 -8.43
N LEU A 99 -4.16 29.20 -8.35
CA LEU A 99 -5.12 29.15 -9.46
C LEU A 99 -6.20 30.24 -9.36
N GLY A 100 -6.50 30.73 -8.16
CA GLY A 100 -7.65 31.58 -7.88
C GLY A 100 -8.90 30.78 -7.52
N ARG A 101 -9.84 31.40 -6.78
CA ARG A 101 -11.08 30.75 -6.30
C ARG A 101 -11.94 30.14 -7.42
N ARG A 102 -12.13 30.87 -8.53
CA ARG A 102 -13.01 30.45 -9.63
C ARG A 102 -12.44 29.24 -10.39
N ARG A 103 -11.14 29.27 -10.71
CA ARG A 103 -10.48 28.17 -11.41
C ARG A 103 -10.39 26.93 -10.52
N SER A 104 -10.13 27.10 -9.22
CA SER A 104 -10.10 25.99 -8.27
C SER A 104 -11.46 25.31 -8.14
N ALA A 105 -12.53 26.10 -8.00
CA ALA A 105 -13.90 25.58 -7.99
C ALA A 105 -14.26 24.89 -9.32
N LEU A 106 -13.93 25.50 -10.46
CA LEU A 106 -14.17 24.89 -11.77
C LEU A 106 -13.47 23.53 -11.88
N VAL A 107 -12.17 23.46 -11.60
CA VAL A 107 -11.41 22.20 -11.66
C VAL A 107 -12.04 21.16 -10.74
N LEU A 108 -12.31 21.51 -9.48
CA LEU A 108 -12.89 20.59 -8.50
C LEU A 108 -14.24 20.03 -8.97
N LEU A 109 -15.15 20.89 -9.44
CA LEU A 109 -16.48 20.47 -9.92
C LEU A 109 -16.39 19.66 -11.22
N THR A 110 -15.53 20.05 -12.15
CA THR A 110 -15.33 19.29 -13.40
C THR A 110 -14.70 17.92 -13.14
N SER A 111 -13.72 17.83 -12.23
CA SER A 111 -13.14 16.55 -11.81
C SER A 111 -14.22 15.66 -11.19
N GLN A 112 -15.02 16.19 -10.27
CA GLN A 112 -16.12 15.45 -9.64
C GLN A 112 -17.11 14.89 -10.67
N VAL A 113 -17.64 15.74 -11.55
CA VAL A 113 -18.72 15.34 -12.46
C VAL A 113 -18.18 14.50 -13.62
N ALA A 114 -17.18 14.99 -14.34
CA ALA A 114 -16.65 14.27 -15.49
C ALA A 114 -15.89 13.01 -15.06
N GLY A 115 -15.14 13.07 -13.96
CA GLY A 115 -14.44 11.91 -13.42
C GLY A 115 -15.40 10.87 -12.86
N GLY A 116 -16.46 11.28 -12.16
CA GLY A 116 -17.51 10.36 -11.72
C GLY A 116 -18.24 9.66 -12.88
N LEU A 117 -18.57 10.40 -13.95
CA LEU A 117 -19.16 9.81 -15.16
C LEU A 117 -18.24 8.80 -15.83
N VAL A 118 -16.96 9.15 -16.01
CA VAL A 118 -15.98 8.25 -16.63
C VAL A 118 -15.73 7.03 -15.76
N ALA A 119 -15.60 7.19 -14.43
CA ALA A 119 -15.37 6.08 -13.52
C ALA A 119 -16.54 5.08 -13.51
N VAL A 120 -17.78 5.58 -13.42
CA VAL A 120 -18.97 4.71 -13.50
C VAL A 120 -19.10 4.05 -14.86
N GLY A 121 -18.81 4.77 -15.95
CA GLY A 121 -18.77 4.21 -17.30
C GLY A 121 -17.75 3.07 -17.42
N LEU A 122 -16.55 3.22 -16.86
CA LEU A 122 -15.54 2.16 -16.85
C LEU A 122 -15.99 0.92 -16.08
N VAL A 123 -16.67 1.10 -14.94
CA VAL A 123 -17.23 -0.03 -14.17
C VAL A 123 -18.33 -0.74 -14.96
N ALA A 124 -19.25 0.02 -15.57
CA ALA A 124 -20.31 -0.55 -16.40
C ALA A 124 -19.77 -1.31 -17.63
N LEU A 125 -18.74 -0.76 -18.28
CA LEU A 125 -18.03 -1.44 -19.37
C LEU A 125 -17.33 -2.71 -18.87
N GLY A 126 -16.64 -2.65 -17.74
CA GLY A 126 -16.00 -3.82 -17.12
C GLY A 126 -17.00 -4.94 -16.85
N ALA A 127 -18.14 -4.62 -16.24
CA ALA A 127 -19.22 -5.58 -15.98
C ALA A 127 -19.76 -6.23 -17.27
N SER A 128 -19.84 -5.48 -18.37
CA SER A 128 -20.30 -6.00 -19.67
C SER A 128 -19.30 -6.97 -20.35
N VAL A 129 -18.00 -6.85 -20.06
CA VAL A 129 -16.94 -7.64 -20.68
C VAL A 129 -16.60 -8.88 -19.85
N ILE A 130 -16.68 -8.74 -18.52
CA ILE A 130 -16.12 -9.70 -17.56
C ILE A 130 -17.18 -10.64 -16.96
N GLY A 131 -18.48 -10.32 -17.11
CA GLY A 131 -19.59 -11.13 -16.61
C GLY A 131 -20.22 -10.60 -15.32
N SER A 132 -21.46 -11.04 -15.03
CA SER A 132 -22.32 -10.49 -13.99
C SER A 132 -22.06 -11.00 -12.56
N SER A 133 -21.13 -11.94 -12.36
CA SER A 133 -20.74 -12.47 -11.03
C SER A 133 -20.04 -11.42 -10.14
N TRP A 134 -19.79 -10.22 -10.68
CA TRP A 134 -19.26 -9.05 -9.97
C TRP A 134 -20.32 -8.32 -9.09
N ASN A 135 -21.62 -8.67 -9.16
CA ASN A 135 -22.74 -7.81 -8.72
C ASN A 135 -23.43 -8.14 -7.38
N ASP A 136 -22.90 -9.03 -6.54
CA ASP A 136 -23.69 -9.53 -5.39
C ASP A 136 -23.84 -8.53 -4.20
N ASP A 137 -23.08 -7.43 -4.16
CA ASP A 137 -23.27 -6.35 -3.16
C ASP A 137 -23.43 -4.95 -3.82
N PRO A 138 -24.65 -4.40 -3.90
CA PRO A 138 -24.92 -3.07 -4.47
C PRO A 138 -24.26 -1.92 -3.71
N THR A 139 -23.98 -2.07 -2.40
CA THR A 139 -23.42 -1.01 -1.56
C THR A 139 -21.93 -0.81 -1.82
N ALA A 140 -21.22 -1.88 -2.20
CA ALA A 140 -19.83 -1.88 -2.63
C ALA A 140 -19.59 -1.01 -3.89
N PHE A 141 -20.64 -0.69 -4.64
CA PHE A 141 -20.58 0.07 -5.90
C PHE A 141 -20.98 1.53 -5.79
N THR A 142 -20.89 2.12 -4.60
CA THR A 142 -21.21 3.53 -4.41
C THR A 142 -20.12 4.30 -3.66
N VAL A 143 -19.94 5.58 -4.02
CA VAL A 143 -18.89 6.45 -3.47
C VAL A 143 -19.48 7.78 -3.00
N VAL A 144 -18.95 8.27 -1.88
CA VAL A 144 -19.13 9.64 -1.41
C VAL A 144 -17.80 10.25 -0.99
N GLY A 145 -17.77 11.57 -0.97
CA GLY A 145 -16.68 12.39 -0.47
C GLY A 145 -15.85 13.03 -1.57
N PRO A 146 -15.30 14.22 -1.29
CA PRO A 146 -14.60 15.02 -2.29
C PRO A 146 -13.16 14.56 -2.54
N SER A 147 -12.70 13.45 -1.94
CA SER A 147 -11.30 13.04 -2.02
C SER A 147 -10.83 12.72 -3.44
N ALA A 148 -11.71 12.18 -4.30
CA ALA A 148 -11.45 11.99 -5.73
C ALA A 148 -11.28 13.33 -6.46
N ALA A 149 -12.26 14.24 -6.32
CA ALA A 149 -12.20 15.56 -6.94
C ALA A 149 -10.98 16.38 -6.47
N LEU A 150 -10.57 16.24 -5.20
CA LEU A 150 -9.37 16.85 -4.65
C LEU A 150 -8.09 16.28 -5.25
N THR A 151 -8.09 15.01 -5.61
CA THR A 151 -6.99 14.41 -6.36
C THR A 151 -6.86 15.07 -7.73
N GLY A 152 -7.98 15.24 -8.44
CA GLY A 152 -8.03 16.00 -9.70
C GLY A 152 -7.52 17.44 -9.55
N LEU A 153 -7.98 18.15 -8.51
CA LEU A 153 -7.49 19.49 -8.19
C LEU A 153 -5.98 19.51 -7.90
N GLY A 154 -5.49 18.52 -7.16
CA GLY A 154 -4.06 18.35 -6.85
C GLY A 154 -3.23 18.16 -8.12
N PHE A 155 -3.69 17.36 -9.07
CA PHE A 155 -3.03 17.20 -10.37
C PHE A 155 -3.06 18.48 -11.21
N ALA A 156 -4.19 19.20 -11.26
CA ALA A 156 -4.29 20.48 -11.96
C ALA A 156 -3.35 21.55 -11.35
N LEU A 157 -3.22 21.58 -10.01
CA LEU A 157 -2.33 22.48 -9.30
C LEU A 157 -0.86 22.35 -9.76
N THR A 158 -0.45 21.15 -10.19
CA THR A 158 0.93 20.88 -10.65
C THR A 158 1.35 21.75 -11.84
N PHE A 159 0.41 22.27 -12.64
CA PHE A 159 0.70 23.16 -13.77
C PHE A 159 1.24 24.54 -13.35
N ARG A 160 1.04 24.95 -12.10
CA ARG A 160 1.56 26.21 -11.54
C ARG A 160 2.84 26.03 -10.71
N LEU A 161 3.26 24.78 -10.49
CA LEU A 161 4.49 24.48 -9.76
C LEU A 161 5.71 24.48 -10.68
N SER A 162 6.89 24.70 -10.09
CA SER A 162 8.18 24.55 -10.77
C SER A 162 8.38 23.13 -11.29
N ALA A 163 9.23 22.95 -12.30
CA ALA A 163 9.41 21.65 -12.96
C ALA A 163 9.76 20.50 -11.97
N LEU A 164 10.61 20.78 -10.97
CA LEU A 164 10.99 19.83 -9.93
C LEU A 164 9.78 19.39 -9.08
N TRP A 165 9.04 20.36 -8.53
CA TRP A 165 7.88 20.07 -7.67
C TRP A 165 6.71 19.47 -8.45
N ARG A 166 6.52 19.89 -9.71
CA ARG A 166 5.55 19.28 -10.63
C ARG A 166 5.81 17.79 -10.79
N ARG A 167 7.05 17.38 -11.08
CA ARG A 167 7.41 15.97 -11.27
C ARG A 167 7.24 15.17 -9.99
N ARG A 168 7.75 15.68 -8.87
CA ARG A 168 7.64 15.02 -7.56
C ARG A 168 6.19 14.86 -7.14
N LEU A 169 5.38 15.91 -7.25
CA LEU A 169 3.97 15.85 -6.85
C LEU A 169 3.15 14.96 -7.78
N ARG A 170 3.38 15.02 -9.11
CA ARG A 170 2.71 14.10 -10.05
C ARG A 170 3.07 12.64 -9.80
N LEU A 171 4.33 12.36 -9.48
CA LEU A 171 4.77 11.01 -9.13
C LEU A 171 4.13 10.55 -7.82
N LEU A 172 4.19 11.37 -6.77
CA LEU A 172 3.60 11.03 -5.46
C LEU A 172 2.08 10.84 -5.55
N LEU A 173 1.37 11.77 -6.19
CA LEU A 173 -0.08 11.65 -6.37
C LEU A 173 -0.41 10.45 -7.27
N GLY A 174 0.24 10.32 -8.42
CA GLY A 174 -0.03 9.27 -9.40
C GLY A 174 0.27 7.88 -8.88
N THR A 175 1.47 7.65 -8.35
CA THR A 175 1.82 6.37 -7.75
C THR A 175 0.99 6.12 -6.50
N GLY A 176 0.70 7.14 -5.69
CA GLY A 176 -0.15 7.01 -4.50
C GLY A 176 -1.56 6.50 -4.83
N VAL A 177 -2.26 7.11 -5.79
CA VAL A 177 -3.62 6.69 -6.16
C VAL A 177 -3.65 5.34 -6.85
N VAL A 178 -2.64 5.02 -7.65
CA VAL A 178 -2.50 3.71 -8.28
C VAL A 178 -2.22 2.64 -7.23
N VAL A 179 -1.32 2.89 -6.28
CA VAL A 179 -1.05 1.97 -5.17
C VAL A 179 -2.31 1.77 -4.32
N MET A 180 -3.04 2.83 -3.98
CA MET A 180 -4.31 2.70 -3.25
C MET A 180 -5.33 1.85 -4.03
N LEU A 181 -5.54 2.12 -5.32
CA LEU A 181 -6.43 1.31 -6.16
C LEU A 181 -6.03 -0.17 -6.17
N LEU A 182 -4.74 -0.42 -6.30
CA LEU A 182 -4.22 -1.77 -6.40
C LEU A 182 -4.26 -2.54 -5.06
N TYR A 183 -4.08 -1.86 -3.93
CA TYR A 183 -4.02 -2.49 -2.61
C TYR A 183 -5.34 -2.47 -1.83
N SER A 184 -6.20 -1.48 -2.05
CA SER A 184 -7.52 -1.40 -1.41
C SER A 184 -8.64 -1.91 -2.33
N GLY A 185 -8.51 -1.75 -3.65
CA GLY A 185 -9.51 -2.20 -4.61
C GLY A 185 -10.88 -1.51 -4.51
N THR A 186 -11.00 -0.41 -3.76
CA THR A 186 -12.29 0.25 -3.58
C THR A 186 -12.69 1.08 -4.80
N LEU A 187 -14.00 1.23 -5.03
CA LEU A 187 -14.52 2.11 -6.08
C LEU A 187 -14.04 3.56 -5.90
N GLN A 188 -13.85 4.01 -4.66
CA GLN A 188 -13.34 5.35 -4.38
C GLN A 188 -11.92 5.57 -4.93
N ASP A 189 -11.07 4.54 -4.96
CA ASP A 189 -9.74 4.66 -5.52
C ASP A 189 -9.75 4.73 -7.04
N LEU A 190 -10.67 4.01 -7.70
CA LEU A 190 -10.87 4.16 -9.14
C LEU A 190 -11.27 5.60 -9.47
N PHE A 191 -12.19 6.17 -8.71
CA PHE A 191 -12.57 7.58 -8.84
C PHE A 191 -11.36 8.51 -8.65
N ARG A 192 -10.49 8.28 -7.65
CA ARG A 192 -9.26 9.09 -7.47
C ARG A 192 -8.33 9.03 -8.67
N VAL A 193 -8.14 7.85 -9.26
CA VAL A 193 -7.31 7.68 -10.47
C VAL A 193 -7.91 8.44 -11.65
N VAL A 194 -9.20 8.23 -11.92
CA VAL A 194 -9.93 8.86 -13.03
C VAL A 194 -9.97 10.38 -12.87
N ASP A 195 -10.37 10.88 -11.70
CA ASP A 195 -10.39 12.31 -11.39
C ASP A 195 -9.00 12.93 -11.50
N GLY A 196 -7.94 12.19 -11.15
CA GLY A 196 -6.56 12.62 -11.33
C GLY A 196 -6.21 12.85 -12.80
N VAL A 197 -6.61 11.92 -13.69
CA VAL A 197 -6.45 12.06 -15.14
C VAL A 197 -7.30 13.21 -15.68
N VAL A 198 -8.56 13.31 -15.28
CA VAL A 198 -9.44 14.44 -15.64
C VAL A 198 -8.82 15.75 -15.18
N GLY A 199 -8.29 15.83 -13.97
CA GLY A 199 -7.61 17.00 -13.42
C GLY A 199 -6.36 17.38 -14.21
N LEU A 200 -5.60 16.41 -14.75
CA LEU A 200 -4.49 16.69 -15.66
C LEU A 200 -4.96 17.28 -16.99
N VAL A 201 -6.04 16.73 -17.56
CA VAL A 201 -6.61 17.21 -18.83
C VAL A 201 -7.22 18.60 -18.67
N VAL A 202 -8.08 18.80 -17.66
CA VAL A 202 -8.68 20.10 -17.34
C VAL A 202 -7.60 21.11 -16.98
N GLY A 203 -6.60 20.73 -16.19
CA GLY A 203 -5.46 21.57 -15.86
C GLY A 203 -4.70 22.03 -17.10
N LEU A 204 -4.48 21.13 -18.08
CA LEU A 204 -3.85 21.47 -19.35
C LEU A 204 -4.67 22.48 -20.16
N ILE A 205 -5.99 22.28 -20.23
CA ILE A 205 -6.91 23.14 -21.00
C ILE A 205 -7.07 24.51 -20.35
N VAL A 206 -7.30 24.56 -19.04
CA VAL A 206 -7.62 25.80 -18.30
C VAL A 206 -6.38 26.64 -18.00
N LEU A 207 -5.22 26.01 -17.76
CA LEU A 207 -4.01 26.70 -17.29
C LEU A 207 -2.92 26.80 -18.36
N GLY A 208 -3.07 26.08 -19.48
CA GLY A 208 -2.13 26.08 -20.60
C GLY A 208 -0.85 25.27 -20.36
N ARG A 209 -0.04 25.12 -21.42
CA ARG A 209 1.28 24.47 -21.36
C ARG A 209 2.29 25.38 -20.66
N ALA A 210 3.14 24.80 -19.81
CA ALA A 210 4.31 25.51 -19.30
C ALA A 210 5.28 25.79 -20.47
N THR A 211 5.93 26.95 -20.44
CA THR A 211 6.93 27.38 -21.43
C THR A 211 8.07 26.36 -21.56
N ARG A 212 8.73 26.31 -22.74
CA ARG A 212 9.75 25.32 -23.18
C ARG A 212 10.84 24.94 -22.16
N GLY A 213 11.12 25.76 -21.14
CA GLY A 213 12.04 25.40 -20.04
C GLY A 213 11.54 24.28 -19.11
N SER A 214 10.27 23.90 -19.17
CA SER A 214 9.67 22.83 -18.34
C SER A 214 9.86 21.41 -18.91
N THR A 215 10.40 21.26 -20.13
CA THR A 215 10.52 19.96 -20.82
C THR A 215 11.93 19.37 -20.80
N SER A 216 12.92 20.05 -20.21
CA SER A 216 14.29 19.53 -20.09
C SER A 216 14.33 18.23 -19.30
N ALA A 217 15.08 17.23 -19.75
CA ALA A 217 15.22 15.94 -19.05
C ALA A 217 15.62 16.14 -17.57
N PRO A 218 15.15 15.28 -16.64
CA PRO A 218 15.51 15.39 -15.23
C PRO A 218 17.03 15.27 -15.06
N SER A 219 17.59 16.07 -14.15
CA SER A 219 19.00 15.95 -13.78
C SER A 219 19.28 14.57 -13.18
N ARG A 220 20.54 14.11 -13.20
CA ARG A 220 20.91 12.84 -12.55
C ARG A 220 20.51 12.80 -11.07
N SER A 221 20.66 13.94 -10.35
CA SER A 221 20.26 14.04 -8.94
C SER A 221 18.74 13.94 -8.75
N GLU A 222 17.97 14.52 -9.66
CA GLU A 222 16.51 14.45 -9.65
C GLU A 222 16.02 13.04 -9.99
N ALA A 223 16.61 12.39 -11.00
CA ALA A 223 16.27 11.03 -11.39
C ALA A 223 16.44 10.04 -10.22
N LYS A 224 17.51 10.16 -9.43
CA LYS A 224 17.71 9.35 -8.21
C LYS A 224 16.54 9.49 -7.24
N VAL A 225 16.10 10.72 -6.98
CA VAL A 225 14.99 11.02 -6.08
C VAL A 225 13.68 10.48 -6.63
N LEU A 226 13.40 10.65 -7.94
CA LEU A 226 12.17 10.17 -8.56
C LEU A 226 12.09 8.64 -8.51
N VAL A 227 13.16 7.93 -8.86
CA VAL A 227 13.19 6.45 -8.78
C VAL A 227 13.04 5.99 -7.33
N ALA A 228 13.73 6.64 -6.38
CA ALA A 228 13.59 6.33 -4.95
C ALA A 228 12.14 6.52 -4.47
N LEU A 229 11.49 7.62 -4.85
CA LEU A 229 10.08 7.88 -4.49
C LEU A 229 9.14 6.84 -5.11
N ALA A 230 9.37 6.44 -6.37
CA ALA A 230 8.56 5.41 -7.02
C ALA A 230 8.68 4.06 -6.29
N VAL A 231 9.90 3.62 -5.99
CA VAL A 231 10.15 2.38 -5.23
C VAL A 231 9.59 2.45 -3.81
N ALA A 232 9.74 3.59 -3.13
CA ALA A 232 9.17 3.77 -1.79
C ALA A 232 7.63 3.72 -1.82
N ALA A 233 7.02 4.35 -2.84
CA ALA A 233 5.56 4.38 -2.98
C ALA A 233 4.97 2.99 -3.21
N THR A 234 5.60 2.15 -4.05
CA THR A 234 5.13 0.77 -4.25
C THR A 234 5.40 -0.12 -3.04
N ALA A 235 6.48 0.13 -2.28
CA ALA A 235 6.81 -0.61 -1.06
C ALA A 235 5.87 -0.31 0.13
N MET A 236 5.23 0.86 0.16
CA MET A 236 4.30 1.24 1.23
C MET A 236 2.97 0.49 1.20
N GLY A 237 2.62 -0.16 0.09
CA GLY A 237 1.33 -0.83 -0.10
C GLY A 237 0.92 -1.79 1.03
N PRO A 238 1.73 -2.81 1.38
CA PRO A 238 1.39 -3.77 2.43
C PRO A 238 1.21 -3.11 3.81
N ILE A 239 1.98 -2.06 4.11
CA ILE A 239 1.86 -1.30 5.36
C ILE A 239 0.51 -0.58 5.43
N ILE A 240 0.07 -0.01 4.31
CA ILE A 240 -1.18 0.72 4.21
C ILE A 240 -2.38 -0.22 4.38
N THR A 241 -2.35 -1.42 3.79
CA THR A 241 -3.47 -2.36 3.92
C THR A 241 -3.60 -2.95 5.31
N THR A 242 -2.49 -3.32 5.95
CA THR A 242 -2.51 -3.83 7.34
C THR A 242 -3.05 -2.81 8.33
N LEU A 243 -2.83 -1.51 8.09
CA LEU A 243 -3.27 -0.44 8.99
C LEU A 243 -4.69 0.04 8.74
N LEU A 244 -5.20 -0.11 7.51
CA LEU A 244 -6.48 0.48 7.11
C LEU A 244 -7.62 -0.53 7.00
N SER A 245 -7.37 -1.84 7.14
CA SER A 245 -8.35 -2.93 7.23
C SER A 245 -9.60 -2.73 6.37
N ARG A 246 -9.44 -2.35 5.10
CA ARG A 246 -10.57 -2.16 4.18
C ARG A 246 -10.75 -3.41 3.34
N GLN A 247 -11.93 -4.02 3.48
CA GLN A 247 -12.41 -5.09 2.61
C GLN A 247 -12.80 -4.45 1.27
N GLY A 248 -11.88 -4.45 0.32
CA GLY A 248 -12.17 -4.17 -1.07
C GLY A 248 -11.52 -5.22 -1.95
N LEU A 249 -11.99 -5.31 -3.20
CA LEU A 249 -11.52 -6.26 -4.21
C LEU A 249 -10.12 -5.85 -4.71
N ALA A 250 -9.12 -5.94 -3.84
CA ALA A 250 -7.75 -5.46 -4.08
C ALA A 250 -7.00 -6.35 -5.07
N PRO A 251 -6.62 -5.86 -6.27
CA PRO A 251 -5.83 -6.64 -7.22
C PRO A 251 -4.49 -7.14 -6.67
N LEU A 252 -3.86 -6.39 -5.77
CA LEU A 252 -2.62 -6.76 -5.07
C LEU A 252 -2.85 -7.43 -3.72
N GLY A 253 -4.10 -7.69 -3.31
CA GLY A 253 -4.40 -8.45 -2.08
C GLY A 253 -3.77 -9.84 -2.08
N VAL A 254 -3.61 -10.44 -3.27
CA VAL A 254 -2.87 -11.70 -3.45
C VAL A 254 -1.39 -11.59 -3.06
N LEU A 255 -0.75 -10.43 -3.25
CA LEU A 255 0.61 -10.23 -2.77
C LEU A 255 0.66 -10.14 -1.23
N GLN A 256 -0.43 -9.71 -0.60
CA GLN A 256 -0.54 -9.67 0.85
C GLN A 256 -0.67 -11.07 1.44
N THR A 257 -1.33 -12.03 0.78
CA THR A 257 -1.36 -13.43 1.25
C THR A 257 0.03 -14.08 1.22
N LEU A 258 0.95 -13.61 0.38
CA LEU A 258 2.36 -14.00 0.39
C LEU A 258 3.15 -13.36 1.56
N LEU A 259 2.68 -12.25 2.12
CA LEU A 259 3.42 -11.47 3.12
C LEU A 259 2.87 -11.62 4.55
N THR A 260 1.56 -11.79 4.73
CA THR A 260 0.87 -11.84 6.03
C THR A 260 -0.01 -13.08 6.14
N SER A 261 -0.14 -13.64 7.35
CA SER A 261 -1.22 -14.58 7.65
C SER A 261 -2.54 -13.83 7.88
N SER A 262 -3.66 -14.43 7.49
CA SER A 262 -5.00 -13.86 7.71
C SER A 262 -5.44 -14.11 9.15
N ASP A 263 -6.04 -13.11 9.77
CA ASP A 263 -6.78 -13.26 11.03
C ASP A 263 -8.05 -14.09 10.75
N GLY A 264 -8.21 -15.24 11.40
CA GLY A 264 -9.51 -15.90 11.52
C GLY A 264 -10.14 -15.52 12.85
N ASP A 265 -11.47 -15.46 12.93
CA ASP A 265 -12.16 -15.23 14.19
C ASP A 265 -11.77 -16.34 15.18
N PRO A 266 -11.23 -16.00 16.38
CA PRO A 266 -10.90 -16.99 17.40
C PRO A 266 -12.05 -17.94 17.73
N GLY A 267 -13.31 -17.47 17.65
CA GLY A 267 -14.50 -18.30 17.86
C GLY A 267 -14.64 -19.40 16.79
N ASP A 268 -14.55 -19.01 15.52
CA ASP A 268 -14.65 -19.94 14.38
C ASP A 268 -13.52 -20.98 14.39
N ILE A 269 -12.30 -20.57 14.76
CA ILE A 269 -11.16 -21.48 14.86
C ILE A 269 -11.35 -22.48 16.00
N GLN A 270 -11.87 -22.02 17.14
CA GLN A 270 -12.16 -22.88 18.27
C GLN A 270 -13.24 -23.92 17.93
N ASP A 271 -14.29 -23.51 17.22
CA ASP A 271 -15.35 -24.40 16.76
C ASP A 271 -14.84 -25.44 15.75
N LEU A 272 -13.98 -25.03 14.82
CA LEU A 272 -13.29 -25.93 13.87
C LEU A 272 -12.43 -26.98 14.58
N CYS A 273 -11.84 -26.63 15.72
CA CYS A 273 -10.92 -27.50 16.45
C CYS A 273 -11.58 -28.41 17.50
N THR A 274 -12.80 -28.12 17.95
CA THR A 274 -13.43 -28.82 19.09
C THR A 274 -14.25 -30.04 18.69
N ASN A 275 -14.83 -30.07 17.48
CA ASN A 275 -15.96 -30.98 17.17
C ASN A 275 -15.68 -32.12 16.18
N ASN A 276 -14.44 -32.39 15.75
CA ASN A 276 -14.24 -33.28 14.59
C ASN A 276 -13.10 -34.30 14.73
N PRO A 277 -13.40 -35.62 14.65
CA PRO A 277 -12.41 -36.70 14.71
C PRO A 277 -11.79 -37.07 13.34
N ASP A 278 -12.15 -36.42 12.24
CA ASP A 278 -11.62 -36.72 10.90
C ASP A 278 -10.17 -36.18 10.74
N PRO A 279 -9.18 -36.99 10.34
CA PRO A 279 -7.80 -36.55 10.09
C PRO A 279 -7.68 -35.40 9.09
N ALA A 280 -8.58 -35.30 8.09
CA ALA A 280 -8.56 -34.19 7.13
C ALA A 280 -8.95 -32.84 7.78
N GLN A 281 -9.86 -32.88 8.75
CA GLN A 281 -10.34 -31.67 9.46
C GLN A 281 -9.39 -31.26 10.60
N LEU A 282 -8.71 -32.23 11.24
CA LEU A 282 -7.63 -31.92 12.19
C LEU A 282 -6.47 -31.16 11.52
N ALA A 283 -6.15 -31.50 10.27
CA ALA A 283 -5.16 -30.75 9.49
C ALA A 283 -5.61 -29.30 9.22
N GLN A 284 -6.91 -29.07 8.97
CA GLN A 284 -7.49 -27.73 8.80
C GLN A 284 -7.47 -26.92 10.09
N CYS A 285 -7.77 -27.54 11.24
CA CYS A 285 -7.63 -26.90 12.55
C CYS A 285 -6.18 -26.47 12.82
N ARG A 286 -5.20 -27.35 12.61
CA ARG A 286 -3.77 -27.02 12.80
C ARG A 286 -3.30 -25.91 11.88
N LEU A 287 -3.76 -25.91 10.63
CA LEU A 287 -3.51 -24.83 9.68
C LEU A 287 -4.10 -23.50 10.18
N ALA A 288 -5.34 -23.51 10.67
CA ALA A 288 -6.00 -22.33 11.20
C ALA A 288 -5.26 -21.76 12.42
N GLN A 289 -4.89 -22.61 13.38
CA GLN A 289 -4.09 -22.20 14.54
C GLN A 289 -2.71 -21.64 14.14
N ALA A 290 -2.02 -22.25 13.17
CA ALA A 290 -0.74 -21.76 12.68
C ALA A 290 -0.84 -20.36 12.05
N ARG A 291 -1.95 -20.06 11.36
CA ARG A 291 -2.20 -18.73 10.80
C ARG A 291 -2.35 -17.68 11.91
N THR A 292 -3.06 -18.00 12.98
CA THR A 292 -3.24 -17.12 14.15
C THR A 292 -1.93 -16.88 14.89
N LEU A 293 -1.10 -17.90 15.08
CA LEU A 293 0.23 -17.73 15.66
C LEU A 293 1.14 -16.86 14.78
N GLY A 294 0.88 -16.83 13.47
CA GLY A 294 1.53 -15.96 12.50
C GLY A 294 1.14 -14.48 12.59
N THR A 295 0.23 -14.06 13.47
CA THR A 295 -0.22 -12.65 13.61
C THR A 295 0.44 -11.92 14.79
N GLY A 296 1.34 -12.60 15.51
CA GLY A 296 2.14 -12.01 16.58
C GLY A 296 2.98 -10.80 16.17
N ILE A 297 3.54 -10.10 17.17
CA ILE A 297 4.37 -8.91 16.95
C ILE A 297 5.65 -9.27 16.18
N GLY A 298 6.28 -10.42 16.47
CA GLY A 298 7.50 -10.85 15.80
C GLY A 298 7.25 -11.23 14.33
N SER A 299 6.13 -11.87 14.01
CA SER A 299 5.75 -12.16 12.63
C SER A 299 5.30 -10.91 11.88
N ALA A 300 4.66 -9.93 12.54
CA ALA A 300 4.37 -8.64 11.93
C ALA A 300 5.66 -7.92 11.46
N ILE A 301 6.76 -8.05 12.20
CA ILE A 301 8.08 -7.51 11.80
C ILE A 301 8.59 -8.22 10.54
N THR A 302 8.47 -9.55 10.43
CA THR A 302 8.93 -10.28 9.24
C THR A 302 8.01 -10.04 8.04
N SER A 303 6.69 -9.93 8.25
CA SER A 303 5.69 -9.60 7.23
C SER A 303 5.92 -8.24 6.58
N ILE A 304 6.18 -7.20 7.38
CA ILE A 304 6.46 -5.85 6.88
C ILE A 304 7.95 -5.67 6.53
N GLY A 305 8.81 -6.61 6.92
CA GLY A 305 10.25 -6.59 6.73
C GLY A 305 10.65 -6.33 5.27
N LEU A 306 9.97 -6.97 4.32
CA LEU A 306 10.21 -6.75 2.89
C LEU A 306 9.97 -5.30 2.47
N SER A 307 8.83 -4.72 2.87
CA SER A 307 8.51 -3.30 2.63
C SER A 307 9.57 -2.39 3.25
N LEU A 308 10.03 -2.68 4.46
CA LEU A 308 11.06 -1.90 5.14
C LEU A 308 12.42 -2.00 4.43
N VAL A 309 12.79 -3.18 3.91
CA VAL A 309 14.00 -3.35 3.11
C VAL A 309 13.93 -2.54 1.81
N LEU A 310 12.79 -2.55 1.12
CA LEU A 310 12.59 -1.73 -0.08
C LEU A 310 12.58 -0.23 0.23
N LEU A 311 12.05 0.20 1.38
CA LEU A 311 12.15 1.59 1.85
C LEU A 311 13.60 1.99 2.20
N ALA A 312 14.35 1.09 2.84
CA ALA A 312 15.78 1.30 3.07
C ALA A 312 16.55 1.37 1.73
N ALA A 313 16.21 0.51 0.78
CA ALA A 313 16.76 0.54 -0.58
C ALA A 313 16.40 1.86 -1.30
N ALA A 314 15.18 2.37 -1.15
CA ALA A 314 14.78 3.67 -1.69
C ALA A 314 15.65 4.82 -1.15
N GLU A 315 15.95 4.84 0.15
CA GLU A 315 16.88 5.81 0.73
C GLU A 315 18.31 5.64 0.16
N GLY A 316 18.76 4.40 -0.08
CA GLY A 316 20.01 4.12 -0.76
C GLY A 316 20.04 4.58 -2.23
N LEU A 317 18.93 4.41 -2.96
CA LEU A 317 18.73 4.88 -4.33
C LEU A 317 18.75 6.41 -4.40
N ARG A 318 18.12 7.10 -3.44
CA ARG A 318 18.16 8.56 -3.32
C ARG A 318 19.59 9.10 -3.27
N ARG A 319 20.49 8.34 -2.63
CA ARG A 319 21.93 8.64 -2.52
C ARG A 319 22.76 8.16 -3.72
N GLY A 320 22.17 7.47 -4.69
CA GLY A 320 22.83 7.01 -5.91
C GLY A 320 23.61 5.71 -5.78
N ARG A 321 23.33 4.90 -4.75
CA ARG A 321 24.14 3.72 -4.40
C ARG A 321 23.84 2.50 -5.28
N ARG A 322 24.89 1.88 -5.80
CA ARG A 322 24.80 0.68 -6.66
C ARG A 322 24.27 -0.55 -5.91
N PHE A 323 24.63 -0.71 -4.64
CA PHE A 323 24.13 -1.83 -3.82
C PHE A 323 22.62 -1.72 -3.56
N ALA A 324 22.12 -0.51 -3.32
CA ALA A 324 20.68 -0.27 -3.14
C ALA A 324 19.88 -0.58 -4.43
N TRP A 325 20.46 -0.26 -5.58
CA TRP A 325 19.90 -0.63 -6.88
C TRP A 325 19.81 -2.14 -7.07
N TRP A 326 20.88 -2.89 -6.79
CA TRP A 326 20.86 -4.35 -6.85
C TRP A 326 19.86 -4.95 -5.87
N LEU A 327 19.79 -4.42 -4.64
CA LEU A 327 18.86 -4.87 -3.62
C LEU A 327 17.41 -4.68 -4.09
N ALA A 328 17.04 -3.47 -4.53
CA ALA A 328 15.71 -3.19 -5.04
C ALA A 328 15.35 -4.03 -6.27
N LEU A 329 16.31 -4.26 -7.18
CA LEU A 329 16.14 -5.09 -8.36
C LEU A 329 15.87 -6.54 -7.99
N ALA A 330 16.69 -7.12 -7.11
CA ALA A 330 16.57 -8.51 -6.69
C ALA A 330 15.24 -8.78 -5.98
N PHE A 331 14.84 -7.90 -5.06
CA PHE A 331 13.57 -8.05 -4.34
C PHE A 331 12.35 -7.89 -5.25
N ASN A 332 12.34 -6.92 -6.18
CA ASN A 332 11.22 -6.80 -7.13
C ASN A 332 11.18 -7.96 -8.14
N LEU A 333 12.34 -8.50 -8.53
CA LEU A 333 12.38 -9.69 -9.37
C LEU A 333 11.84 -10.93 -8.63
N ALA A 334 12.23 -11.11 -7.36
CA ALA A 334 11.69 -12.18 -6.52
C ALA A 334 10.18 -12.06 -6.33
N LEU A 335 9.67 -10.84 -6.10
CA LEU A 335 8.22 -10.58 -6.02
C LEU A 335 7.53 -10.89 -7.35
N SER A 336 8.09 -10.46 -8.48
CA SER A 336 7.54 -10.76 -9.80
C SER A 336 7.47 -12.27 -10.05
N ILE A 337 8.54 -13.01 -9.76
CA ILE A 337 8.59 -14.46 -9.97
C ILE A 337 7.59 -15.16 -9.04
N GLY A 338 7.57 -14.80 -7.74
CA GLY A 338 6.64 -15.37 -6.77
C GLY A 338 5.17 -15.13 -7.16
N SER A 339 4.84 -13.90 -7.57
CA SER A 339 3.50 -13.56 -8.07
C SER A 339 3.11 -14.36 -9.31
N THR A 340 4.00 -14.50 -10.31
CA THR A 340 3.72 -15.26 -11.54
C THR A 340 3.58 -16.76 -11.27
N LEU A 341 4.38 -17.32 -10.35
CA LEU A 341 4.27 -18.73 -9.96
C LEU A 341 2.95 -18.99 -9.25
N LEU A 342 2.61 -18.17 -8.25
CA LEU A 342 1.34 -18.27 -7.53
C LEU A 342 0.15 -18.14 -8.51
N ALA A 343 0.26 -17.21 -9.45
CA ALA A 343 -0.71 -17.00 -10.50
C ALA A 343 -0.92 -18.23 -11.39
N GLY A 344 0.17 -18.81 -11.90
CA GLY A 344 0.12 -20.00 -12.74
C GLY A 344 -0.47 -21.19 -12.00
N ILE A 345 -0.12 -21.36 -10.73
CA ILE A 345 -0.66 -22.43 -9.87
C ILE A 345 -2.16 -22.23 -9.66
N ALA A 346 -2.60 -21.03 -9.26
CA ALA A 346 -4.02 -20.72 -9.12
C ALA A 346 -4.80 -21.01 -10.41
N MET A 347 -4.23 -20.67 -11.57
CA MET A 347 -4.84 -20.95 -12.86
C MET A 347 -4.94 -22.46 -13.15
N LEU A 348 -3.93 -23.26 -12.78
CA LEU A 348 -3.98 -24.73 -12.92
C LEU A 348 -5.09 -25.34 -12.05
N TRP A 349 -5.20 -24.93 -10.78
CA TRP A 349 -6.27 -25.41 -9.88
C TRP A 349 -7.67 -25.05 -10.40
N LEU A 350 -7.83 -23.85 -10.97
CA LEU A 350 -9.11 -23.36 -11.46
C LEU A 350 -9.47 -23.89 -12.86
N SER A 351 -8.48 -24.23 -13.69
CA SER A 351 -8.68 -24.81 -15.02
C SER A 351 -9.29 -26.23 -15.02
N GLY A 352 -9.35 -26.87 -13.85
CA GLY A 352 -10.10 -28.12 -13.65
C GLY A 352 -11.62 -27.92 -13.50
N GLY A 353 -12.09 -26.67 -13.38
CA GLY A 353 -13.50 -26.29 -13.35
C GLY A 353 -13.95 -25.61 -14.65
N ASP A 354 -15.21 -25.81 -15.03
CA ASP A 354 -15.74 -25.56 -16.39
C ASP A 354 -15.84 -24.07 -16.83
N THR A 355 -15.31 -23.11 -16.08
CA THR A 355 -15.18 -21.71 -16.53
C THR A 355 -14.02 -21.04 -15.81
N ALA A 356 -12.90 -20.81 -16.51
CA ALA A 356 -11.90 -19.86 -16.05
C ALA A 356 -12.50 -18.45 -16.19
N ASP A 357 -13.18 -18.03 -15.14
CA ASP A 357 -13.82 -16.73 -15.04
C ASP A 357 -12.82 -15.60 -15.36
N SER A 358 -13.10 -14.86 -16.45
CA SER A 358 -12.20 -13.81 -16.96
C SER A 358 -11.86 -12.70 -15.94
N TRP A 359 -12.68 -12.56 -14.88
CA TRP A 359 -12.45 -11.62 -13.78
C TRP A 359 -11.22 -11.97 -12.93
N LEU A 360 -10.84 -13.25 -12.87
CA LEU A 360 -9.68 -13.72 -12.12
C LEU A 360 -8.39 -13.08 -12.63
N LEU A 361 -8.31 -12.74 -13.92
CA LEU A 361 -7.16 -12.06 -14.51
C LEU A 361 -6.87 -10.69 -13.86
N VAL A 362 -7.90 -10.02 -13.34
CA VAL A 362 -7.78 -8.74 -12.63
C VAL A 362 -7.00 -8.90 -11.32
N PHE A 363 -7.08 -10.07 -10.68
CA PHE A 363 -6.36 -10.39 -9.44
C PHE A 363 -5.01 -11.04 -9.70
N LEU A 364 -4.82 -11.58 -10.91
CA LEU A 364 -3.64 -12.37 -11.27
C LEU A 364 -2.53 -11.54 -11.92
N ILE A 365 -2.91 -10.60 -12.80
CA ILE A 365 -1.95 -9.83 -13.61
C ILE A 365 -1.25 -8.72 -12.81
N PRO A 366 -1.95 -7.88 -12.03
CA PRO A 366 -1.32 -6.75 -11.35
C PRO A 366 -0.20 -7.11 -10.36
N PRO A 367 -0.29 -8.19 -9.55
CA PRO A 367 0.79 -8.63 -8.68
C PRO A 367 2.10 -8.96 -9.39
N ALA A 368 2.05 -9.41 -10.64
CA ALA A 368 3.23 -9.64 -11.45
C ALA A 368 3.68 -8.36 -12.18
N LEU A 369 2.73 -7.60 -12.74
CA LEU A 369 3.02 -6.44 -13.57
C LEU A 369 3.70 -5.30 -12.81
N VAL A 370 3.30 -5.04 -11.56
CA VAL A 370 3.83 -3.91 -10.78
C VAL A 370 5.32 -4.08 -10.45
N PRO A 371 5.78 -5.21 -9.88
CA PRO A 371 7.21 -5.44 -9.68
C PRO A 371 7.99 -5.47 -11.00
N ILE A 372 7.43 -6.01 -12.09
CA ILE A 372 8.05 -5.97 -13.44
C ILE A 372 8.26 -4.52 -13.90
N ALA A 373 7.26 -3.66 -13.72
CA ALA A 373 7.37 -2.24 -14.07
C ALA A 373 8.47 -1.54 -13.25
N VAL A 374 8.61 -1.87 -11.97
CA VAL A 374 9.70 -1.36 -11.11
C VAL A 374 11.06 -1.89 -11.58
N VAL A 375 11.17 -3.18 -11.94
CA VAL A 375 12.37 -3.78 -12.52
C VAL A 375 12.76 -3.07 -13.83
N GLY A 376 11.79 -2.83 -14.72
CA GLY A 376 12.00 -2.08 -15.96
C GLY A 376 12.49 -0.64 -15.70
N LEU A 377 11.88 0.06 -14.74
CA LEU A 377 12.32 1.39 -14.32
C LEU A 377 13.76 1.37 -13.79
N LEU A 378 14.11 0.41 -12.92
CA LEU A 378 15.45 0.25 -12.37
C LEU A 378 16.47 -0.08 -13.46
N ALA A 379 16.14 -0.97 -14.39
CA ALA A 379 17.00 -1.33 -15.52
C ALA A 379 17.25 -0.14 -16.44
N ALA A 380 16.20 0.62 -16.79
CA ALA A 380 16.30 1.83 -17.62
C ALA A 380 17.16 2.92 -16.94
N THR A 381 17.10 3.00 -15.61
CA THR A 381 17.83 4.02 -14.83
C THR A 381 19.17 3.53 -14.25
N ARG A 382 19.65 2.34 -14.64
CA ARG A 382 20.89 1.72 -14.12
C ARG A 382 22.11 2.65 -14.12
N LYS A 383 22.26 3.49 -15.16
CA LYS A 383 23.41 4.40 -15.34
C LYS A 383 23.45 5.54 -14.30
N VAL A 384 22.35 5.76 -13.59
CA VAL A 384 22.23 6.81 -12.57
C VAL A 384 22.87 6.39 -11.23
N PHE A 385 22.97 5.08 -10.96
CA PHE A 385 23.36 4.50 -9.67
C PHE A 385 24.77 3.90 -9.70
N THR A 386 25.79 4.76 -9.77
CA THR A 386 27.19 4.32 -9.88
C THR A 386 27.97 4.32 -8.57
N VAL A 387 27.46 4.95 -7.51
CA VAL A 387 28.19 5.14 -6.26
C VAL A 387 28.35 3.81 -5.53
N SER A 388 29.58 3.38 -5.28
CA SER A 388 29.89 2.13 -4.59
C SER A 388 30.56 2.41 -3.24
N ALA A 389 30.16 1.69 -2.19
CA ALA A 389 30.83 1.77 -0.90
C ALA A 389 32.15 0.97 -0.92
N PRO A 390 33.13 1.30 -0.05
CA PRO A 390 34.34 0.52 0.11
C PRO A 390 34.05 -0.95 0.44
N ARG A 391 34.87 -1.88 -0.07
CA ARG A 391 34.72 -3.34 0.16
C ARG A 391 34.62 -3.71 1.64
N ARG A 392 35.31 -2.97 2.51
CA ARG A 392 35.28 -3.17 3.97
C ARG A 392 33.88 -2.98 4.57
N THR A 393 33.09 -2.03 4.05
CA THR A 393 31.71 -1.79 4.50
C THR A 393 30.81 -2.97 4.16
N TYR A 394 30.93 -3.51 2.94
CA TYR A 394 30.17 -4.71 2.54
C TYR A 394 30.59 -5.95 3.30
N ARG A 395 31.90 -6.18 3.49
CA ARG A 395 32.39 -7.31 4.30
C ARG A 395 31.91 -7.23 5.75
N ARG A 396 31.92 -6.03 6.36
CA ARG A 396 31.41 -5.84 7.72
C ARG A 396 29.92 -6.07 7.82
N LEU A 397 29.13 -5.57 6.86
CA LEU A 397 27.70 -5.83 6.79
C LEU A 397 27.44 -7.34 6.61
N GLY A 398 28.10 -7.97 5.64
CA GLY A 398 27.94 -9.41 5.38
C GLY A 398 28.32 -10.28 6.58
N LEU A 399 29.46 -10.00 7.23
CA LEU A 399 29.88 -10.71 8.44
C LEU A 399 28.86 -10.52 9.57
N MET A 400 28.38 -9.29 9.79
CA MET A 400 27.35 -9.02 10.80
C MET A 400 26.07 -9.80 10.51
N LEU A 401 25.62 -9.88 9.25
CA LEU A 401 24.44 -10.64 8.86
C LEU A 401 24.62 -12.15 9.02
N ILE A 402 25.79 -12.69 8.64
CA ILE A 402 26.09 -14.11 8.80
C ILE A 402 26.14 -14.48 10.29
N VAL A 403 26.82 -13.67 11.10
CA VAL A 403 26.91 -13.88 12.56
C VAL A 403 25.53 -13.76 13.20
N SER A 404 24.71 -12.76 12.81
CA SER A 404 23.37 -12.63 13.35
C SER A 404 22.48 -13.80 12.95
N LEU A 405 22.54 -14.24 11.69
CA LEU A 405 21.77 -15.38 11.20
C LEU A 405 22.16 -16.66 11.96
N ALA A 406 23.47 -16.93 12.09
CA ALA A 406 23.96 -18.08 12.84
C ALA A 406 23.50 -18.01 14.31
N ALA A 407 23.65 -16.86 14.97
CA ALA A 407 23.24 -16.69 16.35
C ALA A 407 21.73 -16.89 16.55
N THR A 408 20.88 -16.28 15.72
CA THR A 408 19.42 -16.45 15.82
C THR A 408 18.98 -17.87 15.48
N SER A 409 19.61 -18.52 14.51
CA SER A 409 19.35 -19.94 14.19
C SER A 409 19.77 -20.87 15.32
N THR A 410 20.92 -20.61 15.95
CA THR A 410 21.37 -21.38 17.12
C THR A 410 20.43 -21.20 18.31
N VAL A 411 19.98 -19.96 18.57
CA VAL A 411 18.98 -19.69 19.62
C VAL A 411 17.67 -20.42 19.31
N TYR A 412 17.22 -20.42 18.06
CA TYR A 412 16.02 -21.15 17.64
C TYR A 412 16.13 -22.65 17.90
N VAL A 413 17.17 -23.28 17.36
CA VAL A 413 17.34 -24.73 17.43
C VAL A 413 17.61 -25.19 18.86
N LEU A 414 18.51 -24.53 19.60
CA LEU A 414 18.81 -24.92 20.98
C LEU A 414 17.63 -24.61 21.90
N GLY A 415 17.02 -23.43 21.79
CA GLY A 415 15.87 -23.06 22.61
C GLY A 415 14.67 -23.96 22.36
N GLY A 416 14.35 -24.22 21.09
CA GLY A 416 13.28 -25.14 20.70
C GLY A 416 13.55 -26.59 21.11
N TYR A 417 14.81 -27.05 21.05
CA TYR A 417 15.17 -28.40 21.47
C TYR A 417 15.12 -28.58 22.99
N LEU A 418 15.58 -27.58 23.75
CA LEU A 418 15.52 -27.59 25.22
C LEU A 418 14.08 -27.55 25.73
N ASP A 419 13.19 -26.84 25.03
CA ASP A 419 11.76 -26.69 25.38
C ASP A 419 10.83 -27.57 24.54
N ARG A 420 11.36 -28.62 23.89
CA ARG A 420 10.62 -29.44 22.91
C ARG A 420 9.33 -30.08 23.45
N ALA A 421 9.21 -30.24 24.77
CA ALA A 421 8.02 -30.78 25.42
C ALA A 421 6.80 -29.85 25.29
N HIS A 422 7.02 -28.56 25.03
CA HIS A 422 5.96 -27.56 24.84
C HIS A 422 5.74 -27.23 23.36
N PHE A 423 5.85 -28.25 22.53
CA PHE A 423 5.44 -28.23 21.14
C PHE A 423 4.53 -29.43 20.86
N ASP A 424 3.55 -29.25 19.99
CA ASP A 424 2.63 -30.31 19.58
C ASP A 424 2.63 -30.51 18.05
N PRO A 425 3.04 -31.69 17.53
CA PRO A 425 3.76 -32.76 18.24
C PRO A 425 5.19 -32.35 18.65
N VAL A 426 5.81 -33.13 19.54
CA VAL A 426 7.19 -32.89 20.03
C VAL A 426 8.19 -33.02 18.86
N PRO A 427 8.93 -31.96 18.50
CA PRO A 427 9.81 -31.97 17.34
C PRO A 427 11.13 -32.71 17.60
N ALA A 428 11.62 -33.41 16.59
CA ALA A 428 13.01 -33.86 16.55
C ALA A 428 13.95 -32.73 16.13
N LEU A 429 15.26 -32.92 16.31
CA LEU A 429 16.27 -31.95 15.88
C LEU A 429 16.20 -31.66 14.37
N GLY A 430 15.89 -32.69 13.57
CA GLY A 430 15.72 -32.56 12.13
C GLY A 430 14.55 -31.66 11.76
N ASP A 431 13.44 -31.74 12.51
CA ASP A 431 12.24 -30.93 12.26
C ASP A 431 12.50 -29.44 12.55
N LEU A 432 13.22 -29.15 13.64
CA LEU A 432 13.64 -27.78 13.96
C LEU A 432 14.59 -27.20 12.90
N LEU A 433 15.50 -28.02 12.36
CA LEU A 433 16.42 -27.59 11.30
C LEU A 433 15.69 -27.37 9.97
N ALA A 434 14.73 -28.24 9.62
CA ALA A 434 13.91 -28.13 8.42
C ALA A 434 13.00 -26.90 8.46
N ASP A 435 12.61 -26.47 9.65
CA ASP A 435 11.71 -25.33 9.85
C ASP A 435 12.44 -23.97 9.96
N LEU A 436 13.76 -23.95 10.13
CA LEU A 436 14.56 -22.72 10.15
C LEU A 436 14.25 -21.73 9.00
N PRO A 437 14.14 -22.15 7.72
CA PRO A 437 13.82 -21.23 6.63
C PRO A 437 12.50 -20.48 6.84
N ASN A 438 11.49 -21.14 7.41
CA ASN A 438 10.18 -20.56 7.67
C ASN A 438 10.23 -19.48 8.75
N ARG A 439 11.23 -19.52 9.65
CA ARG A 439 11.41 -18.50 10.69
C ARG A 439 11.93 -17.18 10.14
N PHE A 440 12.71 -17.20 9.06
CA PHE A 440 13.31 -16.00 8.48
C PHE A 440 12.51 -15.40 7.31
N LEU A 441 11.53 -16.13 6.80
CA LEU A 441 10.68 -15.69 5.70
C LEU A 441 9.35 -15.14 6.22
N PRO A 442 8.70 -14.22 5.48
CA PRO A 442 7.34 -13.82 5.81
C PRO A 442 6.40 -15.04 5.82
N PRO A 443 5.41 -15.11 6.73
CA PRO A 443 4.58 -16.30 6.92
C PRO A 443 3.91 -16.82 5.65
N GLY A 444 3.53 -15.95 4.72
CA GLY A 444 2.88 -16.35 3.47
C GLY A 444 3.79 -17.09 2.48
N TYR A 445 5.12 -16.92 2.55
CA TYR A 445 6.08 -17.62 1.68
C TYR A 445 6.26 -19.09 2.03
N THR A 446 5.86 -19.52 3.23
CA THR A 446 5.99 -20.92 3.67
C THR A 446 5.22 -21.86 2.75
N SER A 447 4.03 -21.44 2.31
CA SER A 447 3.19 -22.15 1.33
C SER A 447 3.90 -22.45 0.00
N LEU A 448 4.79 -21.55 -0.43
CA LEU A 448 5.52 -21.68 -1.70
C LEU A 448 6.72 -22.63 -1.57
N LEU A 449 7.32 -22.73 -0.38
CA LEU A 449 8.45 -23.63 -0.10
C LEU A 449 8.01 -25.06 0.21
N THR A 450 6.85 -25.24 0.82
CA THR A 450 6.32 -26.57 1.16
C THR A 450 5.50 -27.20 0.03
N GLY A 451 5.54 -26.63 -1.19
CA GLY A 451 4.79 -27.17 -2.33
C GLY A 451 3.28 -27.14 -2.12
N PHE A 452 2.76 -26.18 -1.35
CA PHE A 452 1.36 -26.08 -0.92
C PHE A 452 0.88 -27.20 0.01
N ASP A 453 1.75 -28.07 0.52
CA ASP A 453 1.46 -28.86 1.71
C ASP A 453 1.55 -27.92 2.92
N VAL A 454 0.40 -27.39 3.34
CA VAL A 454 0.31 -26.34 4.36
C VAL A 454 0.23 -26.91 5.78
N SER A 455 0.58 -28.18 5.99
CA SER A 455 0.51 -28.79 7.33
C SER A 455 1.75 -28.40 8.14
N PRO A 456 1.62 -27.53 9.16
CA PRO A 456 2.73 -27.28 10.07
C PRO A 456 3.11 -28.59 10.77
N VAL A 457 4.40 -28.92 10.78
CA VAL A 457 4.91 -30.18 11.36
C VAL A 457 4.74 -30.20 12.88
N PHE A 458 4.84 -29.04 13.54
CA PHE A 458 4.68 -28.85 14.99
C PHE A 458 4.25 -27.41 15.28
N LEU A 459 3.58 -27.16 16.41
CA LEU A 459 3.09 -25.85 16.89
C LEU A 459 3.59 -25.57 18.33
N PRO A 460 3.87 -24.31 18.73
CA PRO A 460 4.33 -24.01 20.08
C PRO A 460 3.13 -23.94 21.04
N THR A 461 3.24 -24.58 22.19
CA THR A 461 2.19 -24.53 23.23
C THR A 461 2.66 -23.84 24.52
N GLY A 462 3.98 -23.72 24.72
CA GLY A 462 4.59 -23.06 25.88
C GLY A 462 5.19 -21.68 25.58
N GLY A 463 5.47 -20.93 26.64
CA GLY A 463 5.97 -19.55 26.53
C GLY A 463 7.34 -19.43 25.88
N LEU A 464 8.33 -20.25 26.28
CA LEU A 464 9.68 -20.18 25.71
C LEU A 464 9.69 -20.68 24.26
N ALA A 465 9.01 -21.79 23.97
CA ALA A 465 8.73 -22.28 22.61
C ALA A 465 8.13 -21.17 21.72
N MET A 466 7.12 -20.45 22.20
CA MET A 466 6.48 -19.35 21.48
C MET A 466 7.44 -18.17 21.24
N VAL A 467 8.18 -17.73 22.27
CA VAL A 467 9.13 -16.62 22.15
C VAL A 467 10.22 -16.93 21.14
N VAL A 468 10.80 -18.11 21.21
CA VAL A 468 11.88 -18.52 20.32
C VAL A 468 11.36 -18.72 18.90
N TRP A 469 10.15 -19.23 18.73
CA TRP A 469 9.48 -19.30 17.42
C TRP A 469 9.28 -17.91 16.82
N GLU A 470 8.65 -16.99 17.56
CA GLU A 470 8.16 -15.72 17.04
C GLU A 470 9.29 -14.70 16.81
N PHE A 471 10.26 -14.62 17.73
CA PHE A 471 11.26 -13.55 17.75
C PHE A 471 12.58 -13.88 17.06
N SER A 472 12.91 -15.16 16.81
CA SER A 472 14.18 -15.53 16.17
C SER A 472 14.36 -14.88 14.80
N GLY A 473 13.32 -14.92 13.97
CA GLY A 473 13.28 -14.22 12.70
C GLY A 473 13.26 -12.70 12.85
N ALA A 474 12.39 -12.18 13.73
CA ALA A 474 12.21 -10.75 13.94
C ALA A 474 13.51 -10.04 14.32
N VAL A 475 14.30 -10.62 15.22
CA VAL A 475 15.60 -10.07 15.65
C VAL A 475 16.57 -9.98 14.48
N PHE A 476 16.66 -11.02 13.65
CA PHE A 476 17.50 -10.98 12.45
C PHE A 476 17.06 -9.88 11.47
N TRP A 477 15.75 -9.74 11.24
CA TRP A 477 15.20 -8.69 10.38
C TRP A 477 15.50 -7.27 10.89
N VAL A 478 15.42 -7.04 12.21
CA VAL A 478 15.80 -5.75 12.81
C VAL A 478 17.28 -5.46 12.58
N ILE A 479 18.17 -6.44 12.81
CA ILE A 479 19.61 -6.31 12.58
C ILE A 479 19.91 -6.03 11.10
N LEU A 480 19.22 -6.72 10.19
CA LEU A 480 19.30 -6.50 8.75
C LEU A 480 18.93 -5.07 8.38
N LEU A 481 17.78 -4.59 8.84
CA LEU A 481 17.28 -3.24 8.54
C LEU A 481 18.20 -2.15 9.09
N VAL A 482 18.62 -2.26 10.35
CA VAL A 482 19.57 -1.32 10.97
C VAL A 482 20.90 -1.33 10.20
N GLY A 483 21.39 -2.53 9.86
CA GLY A 483 22.60 -2.71 9.05
C GLY A 483 22.55 -2.01 7.70
N LEU A 484 21.43 -2.18 6.97
CA LEU A 484 21.19 -1.55 5.68
C LEU A 484 21.13 -0.02 5.81
N VAL A 485 20.34 0.50 6.75
CA VAL A 485 20.20 1.95 6.97
C VAL A 485 21.55 2.57 7.34
N VAL A 486 22.29 1.97 8.28
CA VAL A 486 23.61 2.44 8.70
C VAL A 486 24.61 2.39 7.53
N SER A 487 24.60 1.32 6.74
CA SER A 487 25.43 1.21 5.54
C SER A 487 25.13 2.34 4.55
N PHE A 488 23.85 2.61 4.29
CA PHE A 488 23.39 3.68 3.40
C PHE A 488 23.62 5.10 3.95
N TRP A 489 23.72 5.26 5.27
CA TRP A 489 23.97 6.55 5.91
C TRP A 489 25.46 6.88 6.07
N ARG A 490 26.30 5.93 6.48
CA ARG A 490 27.69 6.19 6.90
C ARG A 490 28.74 6.27 5.80
N ALA A 491 28.48 5.74 4.60
CA ALA A 491 29.49 5.85 3.54
C ALA A 491 29.60 7.31 3.05
N ARG A 492 30.68 8.00 3.48
CA ARG A 492 31.13 9.28 2.90
C ARG A 492 31.49 9.06 1.43
N LEU A 493 31.29 10.09 0.62
CA LEU A 493 31.83 10.16 -0.73
C LEU A 493 33.34 9.98 -0.64
N VAL A 494 33.90 8.99 -1.33
CA VAL A 494 35.34 8.87 -1.51
C VAL A 494 35.72 9.97 -2.50
N ASP A 495 36.59 10.88 -2.08
CA ASP A 495 37.28 11.80 -2.97
C ASP A 495 38.28 10.98 -3.79
N ASP A 496 38.38 11.25 -5.09
CA ASP A 496 39.08 10.43 -6.11
C ASP A 496 40.61 10.35 -5.96
N LYS A 497 41.16 10.57 -4.77
CA LYS A 497 42.60 10.63 -4.51
C LYS A 497 43.24 9.33 -4.01
N ASP A 498 42.44 8.32 -3.65
CA ASP A 498 42.96 7.06 -3.07
C ASP A 498 42.53 5.79 -3.85
N ALA A 499 42.32 5.90 -5.17
CA ALA A 499 42.04 4.75 -6.05
C ALA A 499 43.31 4.23 -6.73
#